data_AF-A0A5P9IWS8-F1
#
_entry.id   AF-A0A5P9IWS8-F1
#
_cell.length_a   1.000
_cell.length_b   1.000
_cell.length_c   1.000
_cell.angle_alpha   90.00
_cell.angle_beta   90.00
_cell.angle_gamma   90.00
#
_symmetry.space_group_name_H-M   'P 1'
#
loop_
_entity.id
_entity.type
_entity.pdbx_description
1 polymer ?
#
loop_
_entity_poly.entity_id
_entity_poly.type
_entity_poly.pdbx_seq_one_letter_code
_entity_poly.pdbx_strand_id
1 'polypeptide(L)'
;MRNFSHNIVALTLLSTASFAAQAQVLDNGGFEAWNANVPSGWSTIDTGIEVSQESANIYAGSYGAKVRVTTGSQSSTDLRQSIDVSAGQQYQFAVWVKHTEGNVRARLYVDGYQNYSNPAQTNQWQQLSYTYTATSSGQIEVGLRFYDVSGFDGSEVVYIDEFTPSNGHSEPPTGSCSEHTVTLTLHTDNYGSETSWELSQQGGNVANGSGYQSNQEYSEDMCLADGDYTFTIFDSYGDGMCCGQGSGSYELSNGSTVLASGGQFTYSQATSFTLGDSDPVEPPPVDGYYSSASGLSGYALKTELHNLISNHANQGYGAIWGFYDQYARDSYYENDNSILDRYSERPSSTDSHSFISINDQCGSYSREGDCYNREHSFPKSWFGGKVEPMNSDVHHIFASDGYVNAKRGSYPFGEVGSASYTSSNGSKLGAARSGLGYSSTVFEPIDEFKGDFARAHFYMATRYQDRIAGWKNNSTYGSAVLDGSSNQVFSSWALTMLLQWHQQDPVSQAEIDRNNGAYSHQGNRNPYIDHPEFAALIWQ
;
A
#
# COMPACT_ATOMS: atom_id res chain seq x y z
N MET A 1 15.03 -77.72 -22.59
CA MET A 1 14.53 -77.55 -21.22
C MET A 1 15.63 -76.96 -20.35
N ARG A 2 15.29 -75.89 -19.61
CA ARG A 2 16.08 -75.15 -18.59
C ARG A 2 17.15 -74.17 -19.11
N ASN A 3 16.74 -72.91 -19.24
CA ASN A 3 17.62 -71.74 -19.16
C ASN A 3 17.43 -71.09 -17.78
N PHE A 4 18.53 -70.80 -17.10
CA PHE A 4 18.62 -70.09 -15.82
C PHE A 4 18.50 -68.57 -16.07
N SER A 5 17.47 -67.95 -15.50
CA SER A 5 17.35 -66.49 -15.37
C SER A 5 17.92 -66.04 -14.02
N HIS A 6 18.89 -65.13 -14.06
CA HIS A 6 19.51 -64.51 -12.89
C HIS A 6 18.56 -63.49 -12.24
N ASN A 7 18.42 -63.57 -10.91
CA ASN A 7 17.70 -62.63 -10.07
C ASN A 7 18.46 -61.30 -9.96
N ILE A 8 17.81 -60.19 -10.30
CA ILE A 8 18.18 -58.85 -9.84
C ILE A 8 17.24 -58.53 -8.68
N VAL A 9 17.80 -58.45 -7.47
CA VAL A 9 17.10 -57.95 -6.27
C VAL A 9 17.19 -56.43 -6.32
N ALA A 10 16.08 -55.77 -6.66
CA ALA A 10 15.92 -54.33 -6.46
C ALA A 10 15.45 -54.09 -5.02
N LEU A 11 16.35 -53.55 -4.19
CA LEU A 11 16.07 -53.12 -2.83
C LEU A 11 15.25 -51.82 -2.91
N THR A 12 13.92 -51.94 -2.76
CA THR A 12 13.02 -50.79 -2.65
C THR A 12 13.12 -50.26 -1.23
N LEU A 13 13.79 -49.11 -1.07
CA LEU A 13 13.78 -48.33 0.17
C LEU A 13 12.36 -47.77 0.32
N LEU A 14 11.52 -48.40 1.15
CA LEU A 14 10.27 -47.81 1.59
C LEU A 14 10.63 -46.69 2.59
N SER A 15 10.77 -45.46 2.10
CA SER A 15 10.77 -44.29 2.97
C SER A 15 9.37 -44.16 3.56
N THR A 16 9.22 -44.57 4.81
CA THR A 16 8.04 -44.23 5.62
C THR A 16 8.05 -42.72 5.83
N ALA A 17 7.35 -42.01 4.93
CA ALA A 17 6.96 -40.64 5.18
C ALA A 17 6.07 -40.65 6.43
N SER A 18 6.66 -40.27 7.56
CA SER A 18 5.91 -39.86 8.73
C SER A 18 5.16 -38.59 8.35
N PHE A 19 3.93 -38.76 7.87
CA PHE A 19 2.96 -37.68 7.83
C PHE A 19 2.85 -37.15 9.27
N ALA A 20 3.29 -35.91 9.49
CA ALA A 20 2.87 -35.19 10.68
C ALA A 20 1.34 -35.13 10.59
N ALA A 21 0.67 -35.88 11.44
CA ALA A 21 -0.78 -35.93 11.49
C ALA A 21 -1.28 -34.50 11.79
N GLN A 22 -2.12 -33.96 10.92
CA GLN A 22 -2.83 -32.71 11.18
C GLN A 22 -3.62 -32.87 12.48
N ALA A 23 -3.42 -31.92 13.39
CA ALA A 23 -4.20 -31.80 14.61
C ALA A 23 -5.69 -31.69 14.25
N GLN A 24 -6.56 -32.41 14.94
CA GLN A 24 -7.99 -32.15 14.87
C GLN A 24 -8.26 -30.81 15.53
N VAL A 25 -9.06 -29.99 14.86
CA VAL A 25 -9.10 -28.55 15.03
C VAL A 25 -10.38 -28.14 15.77
N LEU A 26 -10.37 -27.05 16.54
CA LEU A 26 -11.56 -26.50 17.20
C LEU A 26 -12.61 -26.08 16.17
N ASP A 27 -13.84 -26.54 16.34
CA ASP A 27 -14.97 -26.05 15.57
C ASP A 27 -15.30 -24.63 16.02
N ASN A 28 -15.22 -23.67 15.09
CA ASN A 28 -15.61 -22.28 15.35
C ASN A 28 -14.89 -21.64 16.55
N GLY A 29 -13.57 -21.88 16.66
CA GLY A 29 -12.73 -21.24 17.67
C GLY A 29 -12.58 -19.72 17.46
N GLY A 30 -12.72 -19.23 16.24
CA GLY A 30 -12.82 -17.80 15.92
C GLY A 30 -14.21 -17.18 16.14
N PHE A 31 -15.18 -17.94 16.68
CA PHE A 31 -16.52 -17.45 16.98
C PHE A 31 -17.28 -16.79 15.81
N GLU A 32 -17.08 -17.24 14.58
CA GLU A 32 -17.74 -16.69 13.40
C GLU A 32 -19.15 -17.26 13.13
N ALA A 33 -19.46 -18.44 13.66
CA ALA A 33 -20.71 -19.15 13.42
C ALA A 33 -21.59 -19.21 14.69
N TRP A 34 -22.76 -18.57 14.65
CA TRP A 34 -23.68 -18.52 15.79
C TRP A 34 -25.06 -19.08 15.47
N ASN A 35 -25.68 -19.70 16.47
CA ASN A 35 -27.12 -19.94 16.50
C ASN A 35 -27.71 -19.20 17.70
N ALA A 36 -28.30 -18.04 17.44
CA ALA A 36 -28.68 -17.08 18.47
C ALA A 36 -27.51 -16.75 19.41
N ASN A 37 -27.63 -17.06 20.70
CA ASN A 37 -26.64 -16.75 21.73
C ASN A 37 -25.64 -17.90 22.00
N VAL A 38 -25.59 -18.90 21.11
CA VAL A 38 -24.73 -20.07 21.25
C VAL A 38 -23.75 -20.11 20.07
N PRO A 39 -22.43 -19.99 20.32
CA PRO A 39 -21.45 -20.21 19.26
C PRO A 39 -21.43 -21.69 18.88
N SER A 40 -21.43 -21.96 17.58
CA SER A 40 -21.49 -23.31 17.03
C SER A 40 -20.29 -24.13 17.53
N GLY A 41 -20.49 -25.43 17.82
CA GLY A 41 -19.41 -26.30 18.33
C GLY A 41 -19.11 -26.16 19.83
N TRP A 42 -19.49 -25.06 20.49
CA TRP A 42 -19.30 -24.87 21.92
C TRP A 42 -20.46 -25.45 22.71
N SER A 43 -20.22 -26.54 23.42
CA SER A 43 -21.25 -27.36 24.05
C SER A 43 -21.44 -27.07 25.54
N THR A 44 -20.38 -26.65 26.24
CA THR A 44 -20.44 -26.29 27.66
C THR A 44 -20.54 -24.77 27.78
N ILE A 45 -21.72 -24.27 28.14
CA ILE A 45 -21.97 -22.87 28.48
C ILE A 45 -22.69 -22.86 29.82
N ASP A 46 -21.96 -22.58 30.89
CA ASP A 46 -22.54 -22.62 32.23
C ASP A 46 -23.50 -21.45 32.48
N THR A 47 -24.47 -21.68 33.36
CA THR A 47 -25.50 -20.70 33.71
C THR A 47 -25.00 -19.42 34.39
N GLY A 48 -23.75 -19.40 34.86
CA GLY A 48 -23.13 -18.21 35.44
C GLY A 48 -22.49 -17.27 34.43
N ILE A 49 -22.58 -17.59 33.14
CA ILE A 49 -22.21 -16.70 32.04
C ILE A 49 -23.37 -16.56 31.04
N GLU A 50 -23.50 -15.37 30.47
CA GLU A 50 -24.31 -15.12 29.30
C GLU A 50 -23.37 -14.86 28.12
N VAL A 51 -23.50 -15.65 27.07
CA VAL A 51 -22.68 -15.53 25.86
C VAL A 51 -23.53 -14.95 24.74
N SER A 52 -22.98 -14.04 23.96
CA SER A 52 -23.66 -13.44 22.80
C SER A 52 -22.66 -13.07 21.72
N GLN A 53 -23.13 -13.06 20.47
CA GLN A 53 -22.34 -12.62 19.33
C GLN A 53 -21.99 -11.13 19.47
N GLU A 54 -20.76 -10.78 19.11
CA GLU A 54 -20.25 -9.41 19.17
C GLU A 54 -19.51 -9.09 17.88
N SER A 55 -19.71 -7.90 17.33
CA SER A 55 -19.10 -7.47 16.07
C SER A 55 -18.32 -6.16 16.21
N ALA A 56 -18.42 -5.46 17.34
CA ALA A 56 -17.73 -4.19 17.57
C ALA A 56 -16.47 -4.34 18.44
N ASN A 57 -16.41 -5.35 19.30
CA ASN A 57 -15.25 -5.63 20.15
C ASN A 57 -14.71 -7.04 19.86
N ILE A 58 -14.17 -7.18 18.65
CA ILE A 58 -13.56 -8.43 18.15
C ILE A 58 -12.04 -8.24 18.00
N TYR A 59 -11.29 -9.34 17.97
CA TYR A 59 -9.86 -9.36 17.72
C TYR A 59 -9.59 -9.58 16.23
N ALA A 60 -10.30 -10.51 15.59
CA ALA A 60 -10.19 -10.79 14.16
C ALA A 60 -11.55 -11.32 13.64
N GLY A 61 -11.67 -11.47 12.31
CA GLY A 61 -12.90 -11.99 11.70
C GLY A 61 -14.08 -11.01 11.73
N SER A 62 -15.30 -11.54 11.69
CA SER A 62 -16.54 -10.74 11.72
C SER A 62 -17.21 -10.75 13.10
N TYR A 63 -16.98 -11.79 13.89
CA TYR A 63 -17.68 -12.00 15.15
C TYR A 63 -16.78 -12.63 16.21
N GLY A 64 -16.75 -11.98 17.37
CA GLY A 64 -16.21 -12.54 18.60
C GLY A 64 -17.33 -12.96 19.55
N ALA A 65 -16.94 -13.47 20.72
CA ALA A 65 -17.89 -13.76 21.80
C ALA A 65 -17.82 -12.69 22.90
N LYS A 66 -18.98 -12.09 23.19
CA LYS A 66 -19.20 -11.28 24.38
C LYS A 66 -19.72 -12.16 25.50
N VAL A 67 -18.91 -12.31 26.54
CA VAL A 67 -19.23 -13.12 27.72
C VAL A 67 -19.52 -12.19 28.90
N ARG A 68 -20.77 -12.12 29.34
CA ARG A 68 -21.14 -11.44 30.59
C ARG A 68 -21.12 -12.47 31.72
N VAL A 69 -20.23 -12.28 32.69
CA VAL A 69 -20.16 -13.11 33.89
C VAL A 69 -21.16 -12.57 34.91
N THR A 70 -22.10 -13.40 35.38
CA THR A 70 -23.25 -12.96 36.20
C THR A 70 -23.25 -13.53 37.62
N THR A 71 -22.19 -14.25 38.00
CA THR A 71 -22.07 -14.90 39.31
C THR A 71 -20.65 -14.85 39.84
N GLY A 72 -20.49 -14.75 41.16
CA GLY A 72 -19.21 -14.97 41.85
C GLY A 72 -18.86 -16.46 42.02
N SER A 73 -19.77 -17.36 41.64
CA SER A 73 -19.53 -18.80 41.70
C SER A 73 -18.61 -19.26 40.57
N GLN A 74 -17.34 -19.43 40.87
CA GLN A 74 -16.30 -19.89 39.92
C GLN A 74 -16.51 -21.32 39.38
N SER A 75 -17.49 -22.07 39.89
CA SER A 75 -17.78 -23.44 39.44
C SER A 75 -18.80 -23.53 38.32
N SER A 76 -19.37 -22.41 37.89
CA SER A 76 -20.47 -22.33 36.92
C SER A 76 -20.22 -21.24 35.89
N THR A 77 -18.98 -21.09 35.43
CA THR A 77 -18.54 -20.00 34.55
C THR A 77 -17.65 -20.52 33.43
N ASP A 78 -17.96 -21.72 32.92
CA ASP A 78 -17.22 -22.33 31.82
C ASP A 78 -17.87 -22.08 30.46
N LEU A 79 -16.99 -21.83 29.49
CA LEU A 79 -17.26 -21.89 28.06
C LEU A 79 -16.26 -22.87 27.44
N ARG A 80 -16.70 -24.08 27.05
CA ARG A 80 -15.81 -25.16 26.58
C ARG A 80 -16.35 -25.93 25.39
N GLN A 81 -15.42 -26.60 24.71
CA GLN A 81 -15.64 -27.53 23.62
C GLN A 81 -14.80 -28.81 23.83
N SER A 82 -15.33 -29.96 23.40
CA SER A 82 -14.57 -31.21 23.34
C SER A 82 -13.88 -31.34 21.98
N ILE A 83 -12.60 -31.68 21.99
CA ILE A 83 -11.81 -31.93 20.78
C ILE A 83 -11.08 -33.27 20.87
N ASP A 84 -10.78 -33.87 19.74
CA ASP A 84 -9.98 -35.09 19.66
C ASP A 84 -8.48 -34.77 19.56
N VAL A 85 -7.66 -35.51 20.31
CA VAL A 85 -6.19 -35.44 20.27
C VAL A 85 -5.59 -36.82 19.96
N SER A 86 -4.37 -36.83 19.44
CA SER A 86 -3.61 -38.02 19.08
C SER A 86 -2.37 -38.17 19.95
N ALA A 87 -2.15 -39.36 20.51
CA ALA A 87 -1.01 -39.66 21.36
C ALA A 87 0.33 -39.25 20.71
N GLY A 88 1.20 -38.61 21.48
CA GLY A 88 2.52 -38.16 21.06
C GLY A 88 2.54 -36.85 20.28
N GLN A 89 1.38 -36.25 19.97
CA GLN A 89 1.30 -34.96 19.29
C GLN A 89 1.31 -33.78 20.27
N GLN A 90 1.85 -32.66 19.80
CA GLN A 90 1.90 -31.40 20.52
C GLN A 90 0.96 -30.38 19.87
N TYR A 91 0.16 -29.70 20.69
CA TYR A 91 -0.88 -28.77 20.29
C TYR A 91 -0.63 -27.44 20.99
N GLN A 92 -0.61 -26.34 20.23
CA GLN A 92 -0.53 -25.00 20.81
C GLN A 92 -1.93 -24.41 20.83
N PHE A 93 -2.44 -24.17 22.03
CA PHE A 93 -3.72 -23.49 22.24
C PHE A 93 -3.47 -22.03 22.57
N ALA A 94 -4.25 -21.14 21.98
CA ALA A 94 -4.25 -19.74 22.37
C ALA A 94 -5.65 -19.11 22.24
N VAL A 95 -5.92 -18.04 22.96
CA VAL A 95 -7.17 -17.26 22.86
C VAL A 95 -6.92 -15.81 23.25
N TRP A 96 -7.56 -14.89 22.55
CA TRP A 96 -7.55 -13.47 22.88
C TRP A 96 -8.67 -13.13 23.84
N VAL A 97 -8.36 -12.30 24.85
CA VAL A 97 -9.28 -11.88 25.90
C VAL A 97 -9.17 -10.38 26.11
N LYS A 98 -10.30 -9.69 26.32
CA LYS A 98 -10.35 -8.26 26.65
C LYS A 98 -11.37 -8.00 27.76
N HIS A 99 -10.89 -7.49 28.89
CA HIS A 99 -11.71 -7.14 30.06
C HIS A 99 -12.29 -5.74 29.96
N THR A 100 -13.45 -5.50 30.58
CA THR A 100 -14.08 -4.16 30.61
C THR A 100 -13.81 -3.40 31.90
N GLU A 101 -13.76 -4.09 33.05
CA GLU A 101 -13.77 -3.47 34.38
C GLU A 101 -12.67 -4.00 35.32
N GLY A 102 -12.15 -5.20 35.06
CA GLY A 102 -11.01 -5.79 35.77
C GLY A 102 -11.35 -6.47 37.10
N ASN A 103 -12.62 -6.82 37.29
CA ASN A 103 -13.15 -7.54 38.43
C ASN A 103 -13.30 -9.05 38.18
N VAL A 104 -12.94 -9.52 36.97
CA VAL A 104 -12.91 -10.92 36.54
C VAL A 104 -11.58 -11.22 35.86
N ARG A 105 -11.06 -12.43 36.06
CA ARG A 105 -9.97 -12.99 35.24
C ARG A 105 -10.47 -14.21 34.47
N ALA A 106 -10.12 -14.30 33.19
CA ALA A 106 -10.29 -15.50 32.39
C ALA A 106 -9.11 -16.45 32.65
N ARG A 107 -9.37 -17.76 32.62
CA ARG A 107 -8.37 -18.81 32.75
C ARG A 107 -8.50 -19.80 31.60
N LEU A 108 -7.40 -20.04 30.91
CA LEU A 108 -7.33 -21.02 29.84
C LEU A 108 -7.54 -22.43 30.40
N TYR A 109 -8.41 -23.20 29.76
CA TYR A 109 -8.65 -24.61 30.07
C TYR A 109 -8.20 -25.45 28.88
N VAL A 110 -7.26 -26.36 29.11
CA VAL A 110 -6.79 -27.36 28.15
C VAL A 110 -6.49 -28.62 28.94
N ASP A 111 -7.44 -29.56 28.96
CA ASP A 111 -7.40 -30.79 29.76
C ASP A 111 -6.98 -30.53 31.24
N GLY A 112 -7.48 -29.41 31.78
CA GLY A 112 -7.02 -28.84 33.04
C GLY A 112 -6.77 -27.33 32.95
N TYR A 113 -6.65 -26.68 34.11
CA TYR A 113 -6.53 -25.23 34.15
C TYR A 113 -5.10 -24.73 33.98
N GLN A 114 -4.94 -23.82 33.03
CA GLN A 114 -3.67 -23.22 32.64
C GLN A 114 -3.61 -21.74 33.06
N ASN A 115 -2.94 -20.93 32.23
CA ASN A 115 -2.63 -19.51 32.46
C ASN A 115 -3.86 -18.64 32.71
N TYR A 116 -3.67 -17.55 33.46
CA TYR A 116 -4.68 -16.53 33.73
C TYR A 116 -4.45 -15.29 32.89
N SER A 117 -5.52 -14.63 32.50
CA SER A 117 -5.49 -13.23 32.06
C SER A 117 -5.16 -12.31 33.23
N ASN A 118 -4.50 -11.19 32.94
CA ASN A 118 -4.33 -10.09 33.85
C ASN A 118 -5.60 -9.21 33.85
N PRO A 119 -6.42 -9.22 34.92
CA PRO A 119 -7.64 -8.44 34.97
C PRO A 119 -7.39 -6.93 35.04
N ALA A 120 -6.17 -6.50 35.42
CA ALA A 120 -5.83 -5.07 35.45
C ALA A 120 -5.66 -4.45 34.05
N GLN A 121 -5.51 -5.26 33.01
CA GLN A 121 -5.46 -4.81 31.61
C GLN A 121 -6.88 -4.73 31.04
N THR A 122 -7.56 -3.63 31.33
CA THR A 122 -8.90 -3.35 30.81
C THR A 122 -8.84 -2.65 29.47
N ASN A 123 -9.86 -2.88 28.64
CA ASN A 123 -10.04 -2.30 27.30
C ASN A 123 -8.88 -2.55 26.32
N GLN A 124 -8.07 -3.57 26.56
CA GLN A 124 -6.97 -4.00 25.69
C GLN A 124 -6.99 -5.53 25.53
N TRP A 125 -6.69 -6.01 24.32
CA TRP A 125 -6.57 -7.43 24.05
C TRP A 125 -5.28 -8.00 24.66
N GLN A 126 -5.40 -9.19 25.24
CA GLN A 126 -4.28 -9.98 25.76
C GLN A 126 -4.46 -11.44 25.36
N GLN A 127 -3.36 -12.11 25.03
CA GLN A 127 -3.40 -13.51 24.61
C GLN A 127 -3.06 -14.43 25.78
N LEU A 128 -3.88 -15.47 25.95
CA LEU A 128 -3.53 -16.63 26.77
C LEU A 128 -3.08 -17.74 25.84
N SER A 129 -1.97 -18.41 26.14
CA SER A 129 -1.52 -19.55 25.36
C SER A 129 -0.98 -20.68 26.24
N TYR A 130 -1.04 -21.91 25.73
CA TYR A 130 -0.49 -23.09 26.38
C TYR A 130 -0.20 -24.18 25.36
N THR A 131 0.94 -24.85 25.52
CA THR A 131 1.31 -25.98 24.67
C THR A 131 1.02 -27.31 25.39
N TYR A 132 0.12 -28.11 24.82
CA TYR A 132 -0.29 -29.41 25.34
C TYR A 132 0.36 -30.54 24.56
N THR A 133 0.84 -31.57 25.24
CA THR A 133 1.34 -32.81 24.61
C THR A 133 0.45 -33.98 25.01
N ALA A 134 -0.25 -34.57 24.04
CA ALA A 134 -1.18 -35.66 24.30
C ALA A 134 -0.43 -36.94 24.67
N THR A 135 -0.71 -37.52 25.84
CA THR A 135 -0.11 -38.80 26.27
C THR A 135 -0.87 -40.02 25.75
N SER A 136 -2.12 -39.83 25.32
CA SER A 136 -3.01 -40.85 24.75
C SER A 136 -3.94 -40.22 23.71
N SER A 137 -4.39 -40.98 22.72
CA SER A 137 -5.41 -40.51 21.77
C SER A 137 -6.80 -40.57 22.42
N GLY A 138 -7.64 -39.57 22.18
CA GLY A 138 -8.99 -39.48 22.74
C GLY A 138 -9.51 -38.05 22.77
N GLN A 139 -10.64 -37.82 23.45
CA GLN A 139 -11.21 -36.47 23.61
C GLN A 139 -10.68 -35.77 24.86
N ILE A 140 -10.39 -34.48 24.71
CA ILE A 140 -10.13 -33.55 25.82
C ILE A 140 -11.09 -32.36 25.74
N GLU A 141 -11.30 -31.68 26.86
CA GLU A 141 -12.00 -30.39 26.89
C GLU A 141 -11.01 -29.23 26.79
N VAL A 142 -11.35 -28.23 26.00
CA VAL A 142 -10.64 -26.95 25.92
C VAL A 142 -11.62 -25.77 26.00
N GLY A 143 -11.15 -24.60 26.45
CA GLY A 143 -12.00 -23.41 26.57
C GLY A 143 -11.51 -22.41 27.61
N LEU A 144 -12.45 -21.68 28.19
CA LEU A 144 -12.19 -20.68 29.23
C LEU A 144 -13.07 -20.92 30.46
N ARG A 145 -12.54 -20.55 31.62
CA ARG A 145 -13.32 -20.33 32.85
C ARG A 145 -13.09 -18.92 33.38
N PHE A 146 -14.15 -18.29 33.88
CA PHE A 146 -14.08 -16.94 34.44
C PHE A 146 -14.10 -16.96 35.97
N TYR A 147 -13.17 -16.25 36.60
CA TYR A 147 -13.00 -16.18 38.04
C TYR A 147 -13.20 -14.75 38.52
N ASP A 148 -14.07 -14.55 39.50
CA ASP A 148 -14.19 -13.28 40.20
C ASP A 148 -12.87 -12.91 40.91
N VAL A 149 -12.63 -11.61 41.02
CA VAL A 149 -11.58 -11.04 41.87
C VAL A 149 -12.18 -9.98 42.81
N SER A 150 -11.35 -9.45 43.70
CA SER A 150 -11.79 -8.44 44.66
C SER A 150 -12.39 -7.22 43.95
N GLY A 151 -13.65 -6.91 44.25
CA GLY A 151 -14.36 -5.78 43.65
C GLY A 151 -15.50 -6.19 42.71
N PHE A 152 -15.64 -7.49 42.39
CA PHE A 152 -16.75 -7.99 41.59
C PHE A 152 -18.11 -7.73 42.25
N ASP A 153 -18.97 -6.99 41.54
CA ASP A 153 -20.28 -6.53 42.01
C ASP A 153 -21.44 -7.40 41.50
N GLY A 154 -21.13 -8.45 40.74
CA GLY A 154 -22.10 -9.40 40.19
C GLY A 154 -22.24 -9.34 38.67
N SER A 155 -21.57 -8.42 37.96
CA SER A 155 -21.60 -8.40 36.49
C SER A 155 -20.34 -7.79 35.89
N GLU A 156 -19.62 -8.53 35.04
CA GLU A 156 -18.58 -7.96 34.17
C GLU A 156 -18.68 -8.57 32.77
N VAL A 157 -18.37 -7.77 31.74
CA VAL A 157 -18.24 -8.24 30.36
C VAL A 157 -16.77 -8.51 30.02
N VAL A 158 -16.52 -9.70 29.46
CA VAL A 158 -15.23 -10.11 28.89
C VAL A 158 -15.46 -10.47 27.44
N TYR A 159 -14.69 -9.86 26.53
CA TYR A 159 -14.68 -10.23 25.13
C TYR A 159 -13.61 -11.29 24.89
N ILE A 160 -13.94 -12.30 24.09
CA ILE A 160 -13.01 -13.37 23.71
C ILE A 160 -13.09 -13.62 22.22
N ASP A 161 -11.97 -14.00 21.63
CA ASP A 161 -11.88 -14.24 20.20
C ASP A 161 -10.66 -15.11 19.84
N GLU A 162 -10.67 -15.68 18.63
CA GLU A 162 -9.55 -16.42 18.03
C GLU A 162 -8.97 -17.52 18.96
N PHE A 163 -9.84 -18.44 19.40
CA PHE A 163 -9.43 -19.62 20.16
C PHE A 163 -8.81 -20.66 19.22
N THR A 164 -7.49 -20.75 19.20
CA THR A 164 -6.69 -21.65 18.36
C THR A 164 -6.32 -22.95 19.09
N PRO A 165 -6.05 -24.05 18.35
CA PRO A 165 -6.13 -24.17 16.89
C PRO A 165 -7.59 -24.29 16.43
N SER A 166 -8.07 -23.39 15.55
CA SER A 166 -9.46 -23.34 15.06
C SER A 166 -9.57 -23.71 13.59
N ASN A 167 -10.69 -24.34 13.20
CA ASN A 167 -11.08 -24.56 11.80
C ASN A 167 -11.53 -23.21 11.23
N GLY A 168 -10.70 -22.17 11.38
CA GLY A 168 -10.94 -20.82 10.88
C GLY A 168 -11.15 -20.74 9.37
N HIS A 169 -11.11 -21.87 8.66
CA HIS A 169 -11.67 -22.03 7.34
C HIS A 169 -12.49 -23.33 7.25
N SER A 170 -13.76 -23.29 7.71
CA SER A 170 -14.75 -24.10 7.01
C SER A 170 -14.82 -23.53 5.59
N GLU A 171 -14.43 -24.34 4.61
CA GLU A 171 -14.63 -24.07 3.18
C GLU A 171 -15.99 -23.39 2.97
N PRO A 172 -16.07 -22.32 2.16
CA PRO A 172 -17.35 -21.67 1.90
C PRO A 172 -18.34 -22.72 1.37
N PRO A 173 -19.62 -22.68 1.78
CA PRO A 173 -20.65 -23.31 0.97
C PRO A 173 -20.70 -22.53 -0.35
N THR A 174 -19.88 -22.92 -1.36
CA THR A 174 -19.72 -22.26 -2.68
C THR A 174 -20.43 -20.92 -2.76
N GLY A 175 -19.90 -20.00 -1.98
CA GLY A 175 -20.48 -18.70 -1.73
C GLY A 175 -19.37 -17.80 -2.18
N SER A 176 -19.48 -17.35 -3.42
CA SER A 176 -18.62 -16.33 -3.99
C SER A 176 -18.35 -15.27 -2.94
N CYS A 177 -17.08 -14.95 -2.67
CA CYS A 177 -16.73 -13.73 -1.94
C CYS A 177 -17.59 -12.62 -2.54
N SER A 178 -18.41 -11.99 -1.69
CA SER A 178 -19.43 -11.06 -2.16
C SER A 178 -18.84 -9.73 -2.65
N GLU A 179 -17.58 -9.47 -2.31
CA GLU A 179 -16.84 -8.24 -2.63
C GLU A 179 -15.48 -8.60 -3.28
N HIS A 180 -14.35 -8.61 -2.55
CA HIS A 180 -13.02 -8.78 -3.14
C HIS A 180 -12.27 -9.99 -2.56
N THR A 181 -11.88 -10.94 -3.41
CA THR A 181 -10.94 -12.00 -3.02
C THR A 181 -9.51 -11.53 -3.26
N VAL A 182 -8.79 -11.25 -2.18
CA VAL A 182 -7.37 -10.88 -2.21
C VAL A 182 -6.49 -12.06 -1.83
N THR A 183 -5.59 -12.46 -2.71
CA THR A 183 -4.66 -13.58 -2.52
C THR A 183 -3.26 -13.07 -2.26
N LEU A 184 -2.67 -13.45 -1.12
CA LEU A 184 -1.25 -13.34 -0.84
C LEU A 184 -0.53 -14.62 -1.29
N THR A 185 0.47 -14.49 -2.16
CA THR A 185 1.45 -15.53 -2.47
C THR A 185 2.77 -15.15 -1.83
N LEU A 186 3.28 -15.99 -0.93
CA LEU A 186 4.51 -15.75 -0.18
C LEU A 186 5.51 -16.87 -0.43
N HIS A 187 6.65 -16.55 -1.01
CA HIS A 187 7.81 -17.43 -1.10
C HIS A 187 8.82 -17.02 -0.03
N THR A 188 9.04 -17.88 0.95
CA THR A 188 10.05 -17.65 1.99
C THR A 188 11.44 -18.00 1.50
N ASP A 189 12.46 -17.33 2.05
CA ASP A 189 13.87 -17.60 1.75
C ASP A 189 14.46 -18.65 2.70
N ASN A 190 15.79 -18.67 2.93
CA ASN A 190 16.37 -19.65 3.86
C ASN A 190 15.92 -19.49 5.31
N TYR A 191 15.24 -18.39 5.67
CA TYR A 191 14.85 -18.06 7.04
C TYR A 191 13.38 -17.65 7.18
N GLY A 192 12.46 -18.44 6.60
CA GLY A 192 11.00 -18.17 6.67
C GLY A 192 10.42 -17.94 8.08
N SER A 193 11.07 -18.42 9.15
CA SER A 193 10.64 -18.14 10.53
C SER A 193 10.76 -16.67 10.95
N GLU A 194 11.53 -15.89 10.21
CA GLU A 194 11.73 -14.45 10.44
C GLU A 194 10.64 -13.61 9.74
N THR A 195 9.97 -14.20 8.75
CA THR A 195 8.91 -13.58 7.97
C THR A 195 7.58 -13.57 8.72
N SER A 196 6.97 -12.39 8.79
CA SER A 196 5.57 -12.22 9.20
C SER A 196 4.93 -11.08 8.42
N TRP A 197 3.62 -10.98 8.41
CA TRP A 197 2.92 -9.86 7.77
C TRP A 197 1.64 -9.51 8.50
N GLU A 198 1.17 -8.29 8.30
CA GLU A 198 -0.14 -7.82 8.71
C GLU A 198 -0.82 -7.07 7.57
N LEU A 199 -2.13 -7.15 7.53
CA LEU A 199 -3.00 -6.31 6.75
C LEU A 199 -3.83 -5.49 7.72
N SER A 200 -3.89 -4.18 7.55
CA SER A 200 -4.62 -3.28 8.45
C SER A 200 -5.58 -2.37 7.70
N GLN A 201 -6.69 -1.97 8.34
CA GLN A 201 -7.67 -1.00 7.84
C GLN A 201 -7.94 0.02 8.95
N GLN A 202 -7.86 1.31 8.64
CA GLN A 202 -8.04 2.42 9.61
C GLN A 202 -7.19 2.27 10.90
N GLY A 203 -6.03 1.61 10.81
CA GLY A 203 -5.13 1.35 11.94
C GLY A 203 -5.50 0.13 12.81
N GLY A 204 -6.52 -0.66 12.44
CA GLY A 204 -6.83 -1.97 13.03
C GLY A 204 -6.31 -3.12 12.17
N ASN A 205 -5.82 -4.21 12.78
CA ASN A 205 -5.40 -5.41 12.07
C ASN A 205 -6.63 -6.17 11.52
N VAL A 206 -6.60 -6.51 10.23
CA VAL A 206 -7.67 -7.19 9.48
C VAL A 206 -7.27 -8.64 9.18
N ALA A 207 -6.02 -8.87 8.85
CA ALA A 207 -5.44 -10.19 8.66
C ALA A 207 -3.95 -10.15 9.02
N ASN A 208 -3.36 -11.28 9.35
CA ASN A 208 -1.93 -11.40 9.60
C ASN A 208 -1.47 -12.85 9.46
N GLY A 209 -0.17 -13.03 9.26
CA GLY A 209 0.44 -14.35 9.14
C GLY A 209 1.88 -14.37 9.65
N SER A 210 2.30 -15.50 10.21
CA SER A 210 3.63 -15.71 10.79
C SER A 210 3.94 -17.19 10.96
N GLY A 211 5.17 -17.52 11.34
CA GLY A 211 5.56 -18.90 11.70
C GLY A 211 5.85 -19.80 10.49
N TYR A 212 6.28 -19.20 9.38
CA TYR A 212 6.55 -19.91 8.15
C TYR A 212 7.81 -20.77 8.22
N GLN A 213 7.83 -21.84 7.43
CA GLN A 213 9.02 -22.67 7.22
C GLN A 213 9.86 -22.07 6.10
N SER A 214 11.17 -22.24 6.17
CA SER A 214 12.10 -21.77 5.14
C SER A 214 11.90 -22.46 3.79
N ASN A 215 12.14 -21.71 2.70
CA ASN A 215 12.13 -22.18 1.31
C ASN A 215 10.81 -22.83 0.89
N GLN A 216 9.68 -22.29 1.37
CA GLN A 216 8.34 -22.74 1.04
C GLN A 216 7.50 -21.62 0.45
N GLU A 217 6.55 -22.02 -0.38
CA GLU A 217 5.51 -21.17 -0.93
C GLU A 217 4.23 -21.33 -0.11
N TYR A 218 3.60 -20.21 0.21
CA TYR A 218 2.32 -20.11 0.90
C TYR A 218 1.36 -19.31 0.03
N SER A 219 0.09 -19.68 0.05
CA SER A 219 -0.97 -18.94 -0.62
C SER A 219 -2.12 -18.77 0.37
N GLU A 220 -2.51 -17.52 0.61
CA GLU A 220 -3.51 -17.14 1.59
C GLU A 220 -4.56 -16.23 0.95
N ASP A 221 -5.81 -16.68 0.93
CA ASP A 221 -6.94 -15.92 0.41
C ASP A 221 -7.65 -15.14 1.54
N MET A 222 -7.93 -13.88 1.29
CA MET A 222 -8.64 -12.96 2.16
C MET A 222 -9.87 -12.42 1.42
N CYS A 223 -11.06 -12.58 1.98
CA CYS A 223 -12.24 -11.88 1.47
C CYS A 223 -12.36 -10.55 2.18
N LEU A 224 -12.12 -9.46 1.46
CA LEU A 224 -12.04 -8.12 2.00
C LEU A 224 -13.20 -7.28 1.47
N ALA A 225 -13.71 -6.42 2.34
CA ALA A 225 -14.74 -5.47 1.99
C ALA A 225 -14.14 -4.27 1.26
N ASP A 226 -15.01 -3.43 0.73
CA ASP A 226 -14.64 -2.12 0.24
C ASP A 226 -13.96 -1.28 1.36
N GLY A 227 -12.80 -0.67 1.07
CA GLY A 227 -12.12 0.26 1.96
C GLY A 227 -10.61 0.35 1.75
N ASP A 228 -9.97 1.20 2.56
CA ASP A 228 -8.53 1.44 2.51
C ASP A 228 -7.76 0.50 3.45
N TYR A 229 -6.76 -0.17 2.89
CA TYR A 229 -5.93 -1.15 3.56
C TYR A 229 -4.45 -0.79 3.50
N THR A 230 -3.67 -1.28 4.45
CA THR A 230 -2.20 -1.27 4.43
C THR A 230 -1.69 -2.68 4.70
N PHE A 231 -1.03 -3.27 3.72
CA PHE A 231 -0.29 -4.52 3.89
C PHE A 231 1.14 -4.19 4.33
N THR A 232 1.60 -4.79 5.43
CA THR A 232 2.96 -4.66 5.93
C THR A 232 3.57 -6.04 6.07
N ILE A 233 4.70 -6.29 5.42
CA ILE A 233 5.52 -7.48 5.64
C ILE A 233 6.72 -7.11 6.52
N PHE A 234 7.15 -8.05 7.35
CA PHE A 234 8.21 -7.90 8.33
C PHE A 234 9.23 -9.02 8.20
N ASP A 235 10.49 -8.66 8.45
CA ASP A 235 11.60 -9.58 8.67
C ASP A 235 12.27 -9.24 10.00
N SER A 236 12.28 -10.20 10.93
CA SER A 236 12.75 -9.95 12.29
C SER A 236 14.26 -9.74 12.41
N TYR A 237 15.06 -10.17 11.43
CA TYR A 237 16.51 -10.08 11.44
C TYR A 237 17.03 -8.81 10.74
N GLY A 238 16.28 -8.35 9.74
CA GLY A 238 16.46 -7.08 9.05
C GLY A 238 17.27 -7.15 7.76
N ASP A 239 17.51 -8.36 7.23
CA ASP A 239 18.13 -8.57 5.92
C ASP A 239 17.12 -8.80 4.79
N GLY A 240 15.82 -8.77 5.13
CA GLY A 240 14.72 -8.97 4.19
C GLY A 240 14.63 -10.42 3.75
N MET A 241 13.96 -10.65 2.62
CA MET A 241 13.78 -11.99 2.05
C MET A 241 14.53 -12.15 0.72
N CYS A 242 15.30 -11.14 0.29
CA CYS A 242 16.19 -11.16 -0.88
C CYS A 242 17.32 -10.11 -0.74
N CYS A 243 18.56 -10.31 -1.21
CA CYS A 243 19.13 -11.44 -1.92
C CYS A 243 20.57 -11.68 -1.40
N GLY A 244 20.81 -12.86 -0.84
CA GLY A 244 22.09 -13.24 -0.24
C GLY A 244 21.97 -14.47 0.65
N GLN A 245 20.79 -14.67 1.23
CA GLN A 245 20.39 -15.82 2.05
C GLN A 245 19.17 -16.55 1.48
N GLY A 246 18.98 -16.55 0.16
CA GLY A 246 17.81 -17.17 -0.49
C GLY A 246 17.09 -16.19 -1.40
N SER A 247 16.06 -16.68 -2.11
CA SER A 247 15.25 -15.90 -3.05
C SER A 247 13.79 -15.99 -2.64
N GLY A 248 13.44 -15.26 -1.58
CA GLY A 248 12.06 -15.06 -1.18
C GLY A 248 11.42 -13.85 -1.88
N SER A 249 10.10 -13.88 -1.99
CA SER A 249 9.28 -12.79 -2.50
C SER A 249 7.85 -12.90 -1.98
N TYR A 250 7.09 -11.81 -2.06
CA TYR A 250 5.65 -11.83 -1.84
C TYR A 250 4.92 -11.09 -2.97
N GLU A 251 3.67 -11.50 -3.21
CA GLU A 251 2.74 -10.84 -4.12
C GLU A 251 1.33 -10.90 -3.50
N LEU A 252 0.68 -9.76 -3.37
CA LEU A 252 -0.71 -9.61 -2.94
C LEU A 252 -1.53 -9.20 -4.16
N SER A 253 -2.60 -9.92 -4.48
CA SER A 253 -3.38 -9.70 -5.71
C SER A 253 -4.89 -9.78 -5.47
N ASN A 254 -5.70 -9.04 -6.22
CA ASN A 254 -7.16 -9.21 -6.32
C ASN A 254 -7.48 -9.63 -7.76
N GLY A 255 -7.78 -10.91 -7.98
CA GLY A 255 -7.92 -11.47 -9.33
C GLY A 255 -6.61 -11.38 -10.12
N SER A 256 -6.57 -10.59 -11.20
CA SER A 256 -5.36 -10.36 -12.00
C SER A 256 -4.57 -9.10 -11.60
N THR A 257 -5.09 -8.30 -10.68
CA THR A 257 -4.49 -7.03 -10.27
C THR A 257 -3.53 -7.27 -9.11
N VAL A 258 -2.26 -6.93 -9.27
CA VAL A 258 -1.29 -6.93 -8.17
C VAL A 258 -1.48 -5.66 -7.34
N LEU A 259 -1.76 -5.83 -6.04
CA LEU A 259 -1.98 -4.76 -5.06
C LEU A 259 -0.69 -4.39 -4.32
N ALA A 260 0.18 -5.37 -4.08
CA ALA A 260 1.49 -5.16 -3.48
C ALA A 260 2.43 -6.31 -3.88
N SER A 261 3.72 -6.05 -4.04
CA SER A 261 4.72 -7.09 -4.27
C SER A 261 6.09 -6.64 -3.80
N GLY A 262 6.95 -7.59 -3.42
CA GLY A 262 8.30 -7.24 -3.02
C GLY A 262 9.12 -8.42 -2.51
N GLY A 263 10.19 -8.06 -1.81
CA GLY A 263 11.11 -9.03 -1.20
C GLY A 263 12.45 -8.42 -0.77
N GLN A 264 12.79 -7.24 -1.30
CA GLN A 264 13.97 -6.46 -0.89
C GLN A 264 13.56 -5.35 0.08
N PHE A 265 13.66 -5.65 1.37
CA PHE A 265 13.49 -4.69 2.45
C PHE A 265 14.46 -5.04 3.58
N THR A 266 14.55 -4.20 4.62
CA THR A 266 15.32 -4.54 5.81
C THR A 266 14.40 -5.21 6.82
N TYR A 267 13.84 -4.45 7.77
CA TYR A 267 12.95 -4.99 8.81
C TYR A 267 11.49 -5.06 8.39
N SER A 268 11.05 -4.22 7.46
CA SER A 268 9.66 -4.20 7.03
C SER A 268 9.46 -3.44 5.72
N GLN A 269 8.36 -3.73 5.03
CA GLN A 269 7.83 -2.95 3.92
C GLN A 269 6.31 -2.82 4.08
N ALA A 270 5.78 -1.61 3.96
CA ALA A 270 4.34 -1.34 4.01
C ALA A 270 3.86 -0.78 2.66
N THR A 271 2.72 -1.27 2.19
CA THR A 271 2.07 -0.86 0.94
C THR A 271 0.58 -0.65 1.20
N SER A 272 0.08 0.55 0.96
CA SER A 272 -1.35 0.86 1.07
C SER A 272 -2.08 0.63 -0.25
N PHE A 273 -3.30 0.07 -0.18
CA PHE A 273 -4.18 -0.17 -1.34
C PHE A 273 -5.64 0.00 -0.93
N THR A 274 -6.53 0.22 -1.89
CA THR A 274 -7.97 0.38 -1.66
C THR A 274 -8.73 -0.70 -2.41
N LEU A 275 -9.74 -1.27 -1.77
CA LEU A 275 -10.69 -2.20 -2.38
C LEU A 275 -12.05 -1.50 -2.48
N GLY A 276 -12.84 -1.81 -3.50
CA GLY A 276 -14.26 -1.45 -3.46
C GLY A 276 -14.69 -0.03 -3.74
N ASP A 277 -13.74 0.87 -3.95
CA ASP A 277 -14.00 1.85 -5.00
C ASP A 277 -14.18 1.07 -6.31
N SER A 278 -15.19 1.46 -7.09
CA SER A 278 -15.36 0.97 -8.45
C SER A 278 -14.04 1.13 -9.20
N ASP A 279 -13.35 0.01 -9.39
CA ASP A 279 -11.99 -0.07 -9.94
C ASP A 279 -10.96 0.71 -9.09
N PRO A 280 -9.65 0.54 -9.29
CA PRO A 280 -8.65 1.50 -8.83
C PRO A 280 -8.83 2.86 -9.53
N VAL A 281 -10.02 3.47 -9.44
CA VAL A 281 -10.69 4.20 -10.53
C VAL A 281 -9.89 4.03 -11.80
N GLU A 282 -10.14 2.97 -12.59
CA GLU A 282 -9.68 3.04 -13.97
C GLU A 282 -10.21 4.40 -14.45
N PRO A 283 -9.32 5.37 -14.67
CA PRO A 283 -9.73 6.74 -14.78
C PRO A 283 -10.66 6.74 -15.98
N PRO A 284 -11.83 7.40 -15.89
CA PRO A 284 -12.93 7.18 -16.82
C PRO A 284 -12.33 7.12 -18.21
N PRO A 285 -12.63 6.07 -19.02
CA PRO A 285 -12.06 5.97 -20.36
C PRO A 285 -12.18 7.35 -20.96
N VAL A 286 -11.10 7.86 -21.54
CA VAL A 286 -10.98 9.25 -22.00
C VAL A 286 -12.24 9.68 -22.78
N ASP A 287 -12.90 8.70 -23.40
CA ASP A 287 -14.32 8.64 -23.79
C ASP A 287 -15.32 9.13 -22.73
N GLY A 288 -15.55 10.44 -22.74
CA GLY A 288 -16.66 11.11 -22.04
C GLY A 288 -16.19 12.22 -21.12
N TYR A 289 -15.00 12.08 -20.53
CA TYR A 289 -14.41 13.10 -19.65
C TYR A 289 -14.30 14.46 -20.36
N TYR A 290 -13.92 14.45 -21.64
CA TYR A 290 -13.76 15.65 -22.47
C TYR A 290 -14.96 15.90 -23.42
N SER A 291 -16.12 15.27 -23.18
CA SER A 291 -17.27 15.37 -24.09
C SER A 291 -17.77 16.80 -24.30
N SER A 292 -17.75 17.65 -23.26
CA SER A 292 -18.13 19.06 -23.35
C SER A 292 -17.13 19.91 -24.13
N ALA A 293 -15.89 19.44 -24.27
CA ALA A 293 -14.85 20.10 -25.05
C ALA A 293 -14.92 19.75 -26.56
N SER A 294 -15.77 18.80 -26.94
CA SER A 294 -15.88 18.32 -28.33
C SER A 294 -16.22 19.45 -29.30
N GLY A 295 -15.42 19.57 -30.37
CA GLY A 295 -15.60 20.57 -31.42
C GLY A 295 -15.18 22.01 -31.05
N LEU A 296 -14.70 22.25 -29.83
CA LEU A 296 -14.14 23.54 -29.43
C LEU A 296 -12.70 23.69 -29.92
N SER A 297 -12.25 24.93 -30.09
CA SER A 297 -10.85 25.28 -30.38
C SER A 297 -10.47 26.63 -29.76
N GLY A 298 -9.18 26.99 -29.86
CA GLY A 298 -8.63 28.22 -29.31
C GLY A 298 -8.90 28.38 -27.81
N TYR A 299 -9.09 29.62 -27.37
CA TYR A 299 -9.33 29.91 -25.95
C TYR A 299 -10.70 29.46 -25.43
N ALA A 300 -11.66 29.14 -26.32
CA ALA A 300 -12.91 28.53 -25.91
C ALA A 300 -12.69 27.09 -25.42
N LEU A 301 -11.89 26.30 -26.17
CA LEU A 301 -11.44 24.97 -25.73
C LEU A 301 -10.68 25.05 -24.40
N LYS A 302 -9.72 25.97 -24.30
CA LYS A 302 -8.96 26.16 -23.06
C LYS A 302 -9.85 26.44 -21.85
N THR A 303 -10.85 27.31 -22.01
CA THR A 303 -11.80 27.65 -20.94
C THR A 303 -12.65 26.44 -20.54
N GLU A 304 -13.06 25.62 -21.50
CA GLU A 304 -13.83 24.41 -21.18
C GLU A 304 -12.97 23.36 -20.47
N LEU A 305 -11.73 23.15 -20.91
CA LEU A 305 -10.78 22.30 -20.20
C LEU A 305 -10.51 22.80 -18.79
N HIS A 306 -10.39 24.12 -18.60
CA HIS A 306 -10.30 24.73 -17.26
C HIS A 306 -11.50 24.33 -16.40
N ASN A 307 -12.73 24.46 -16.90
CA ASN A 307 -13.94 24.09 -16.16
C ASN A 307 -13.88 22.62 -15.71
N LEU A 308 -13.50 21.72 -16.61
CA LEU A 308 -13.37 20.27 -16.33
C LEU A 308 -12.33 19.95 -15.26
N ILE A 309 -11.17 20.59 -15.29
CA ILE A 309 -10.02 20.20 -14.43
C ILE A 309 -9.84 21.13 -13.21
N SER A 310 -10.69 22.15 -13.05
CA SER A 310 -10.56 23.14 -11.97
C SER A 310 -10.84 22.57 -10.58
N ASN A 311 -11.71 21.57 -10.47
CA ASN A 311 -12.19 21.06 -9.19
C ASN A 311 -11.40 19.83 -8.70
N HIS A 312 -10.08 19.96 -8.59
CA HIS A 312 -9.26 18.89 -8.01
C HIS A 312 -9.26 18.94 -6.47
N ALA A 313 -9.17 17.78 -5.84
CA ALA A 313 -9.06 17.61 -4.40
C ALA A 313 -7.63 17.81 -3.93
N ASN A 314 -7.40 18.83 -3.09
CA ASN A 314 -6.08 19.07 -2.52
C ASN A 314 -5.78 18.04 -1.42
N GLN A 315 -4.84 17.11 -1.69
CA GLN A 315 -4.38 16.10 -0.74
C GLN A 315 -3.29 16.62 0.23
N GLY A 316 -2.79 17.83 0.00
CA GLY A 316 -1.78 18.47 0.82
C GLY A 316 -0.34 18.05 0.50
N TYR A 317 0.60 18.92 0.87
CA TYR A 317 1.99 18.82 0.41
C TYR A 317 2.72 17.53 0.83
N GLY A 318 2.32 16.96 1.97
CA GLY A 318 2.88 15.71 2.48
C GLY A 318 2.44 14.48 1.68
N ALA A 319 1.22 14.50 1.11
CA ALA A 319 0.64 13.37 0.40
C ALA A 319 1.37 13.06 -0.93
N ILE A 320 2.12 14.03 -1.46
CA ILE A 320 2.95 13.85 -2.66
C ILE A 320 3.96 12.71 -2.48
N TRP A 321 4.44 12.45 -1.25
CA TRP A 321 5.35 11.34 -1.01
C TRP A 321 4.68 9.98 -1.25
N GLY A 322 3.45 9.81 -0.76
CA GLY A 322 2.65 8.60 -1.07
C GLY A 322 2.33 8.51 -2.57
N PHE A 323 2.08 9.64 -3.23
CA PHE A 323 1.91 9.67 -4.68
C PHE A 323 3.15 9.15 -5.43
N TYR A 324 4.36 9.55 -5.02
CA TYR A 324 5.59 9.06 -5.65
C TYR A 324 5.82 7.58 -5.39
N ASP A 325 5.54 7.13 -4.18
CA ASP A 325 5.67 5.73 -3.81
C ASP A 325 4.80 4.80 -4.66
N GLN A 326 3.61 5.26 -5.06
CA GLN A 326 2.67 4.49 -5.86
C GLN A 326 2.83 4.69 -7.37
N TYR A 327 3.11 5.92 -7.83
CA TYR A 327 2.95 6.31 -9.25
C TYR A 327 4.16 6.99 -9.88
N ALA A 328 5.30 7.02 -9.18
CA ALA A 328 6.55 7.57 -9.70
C ALA A 328 7.73 6.63 -9.51
N ARG A 329 7.49 5.32 -9.55
CA ARG A 329 8.55 4.30 -9.59
C ARG A 329 9.00 4.05 -11.03
N ASP A 330 10.26 3.75 -11.22
CA ASP A 330 10.80 3.39 -12.53
C ASP A 330 10.47 1.93 -12.85
N SER A 331 9.45 1.78 -13.69
CA SER A 331 9.09 0.53 -14.36
C SER A 331 9.28 0.59 -15.88
N TYR A 332 9.98 1.62 -16.39
CA TYR A 332 9.99 1.96 -17.81
C TYR A 332 11.39 1.93 -18.43
N TYR A 333 12.42 2.26 -17.66
CA TYR A 333 13.81 2.25 -18.12
C TYR A 333 14.52 1.01 -17.58
N GLU A 334 15.34 1.14 -16.54
CA GLU A 334 16.04 0.02 -15.91
C GLU A 334 15.09 -0.97 -15.23
N ASN A 335 13.86 -0.54 -14.92
CA ASN A 335 12.83 -1.34 -14.26
C ASN A 335 13.34 -1.93 -12.93
N ASP A 336 14.06 -1.10 -12.18
CA ASP A 336 14.71 -1.45 -10.92
C ASP A 336 13.87 -1.08 -9.69
N ASN A 337 12.65 -0.59 -9.92
CA ASN A 337 11.69 -0.19 -8.88
C ASN A 337 12.16 0.98 -8.01
N SER A 338 13.19 1.71 -8.44
CA SER A 338 13.62 2.97 -7.84
C SER A 338 12.65 4.10 -8.19
N ILE A 339 12.86 5.30 -7.64
CA ILE A 339 12.09 6.49 -8.01
C ILE A 339 12.46 6.92 -9.44
N LEU A 340 11.45 7.09 -10.30
CA LEU A 340 11.60 7.66 -11.63
C LEU A 340 11.84 9.17 -11.55
N ASP A 341 13.12 9.52 -11.41
CA ASP A 341 13.63 10.85 -11.17
C ASP A 341 14.00 11.55 -12.49
N ARG A 342 13.26 12.61 -12.82
CA ARG A 342 13.44 13.35 -14.09
C ARG A 342 14.83 14.01 -14.25
N TYR A 343 15.62 14.10 -13.19
CA TYR A 343 16.92 14.76 -13.15
C TYR A 343 18.11 13.81 -12.93
N SER A 344 17.89 12.54 -12.59
CA SER A 344 18.93 11.50 -12.53
C SER A 344 18.80 10.45 -13.65
N GLU A 345 17.58 10.22 -14.15
CA GLU A 345 17.25 9.18 -15.11
C GLU A 345 18.02 9.31 -16.43
N ARG A 346 18.60 8.19 -16.88
CA ARG A 346 19.42 8.05 -18.08
C ARG A 346 18.81 6.98 -19.00
N PRO A 347 17.91 7.38 -19.93
CA PRO A 347 17.05 6.46 -20.70
C PRO A 347 17.71 5.36 -21.54
N SER A 348 19.03 5.43 -21.75
CA SER A 348 19.79 4.50 -22.60
C SER A 348 20.96 3.84 -21.86
N SER A 349 21.07 4.01 -20.55
CA SER A 349 22.17 3.49 -19.76
C SER A 349 21.92 3.66 -18.27
N THR A 350 22.38 2.72 -17.45
CA THR A 350 22.21 2.77 -16.00
C THR A 350 22.47 4.14 -15.37
N ASP A 351 21.53 4.52 -14.51
CA ASP A 351 21.60 5.69 -13.66
C ASP A 351 22.89 5.77 -12.86
N SER A 352 23.35 7.01 -12.64
CA SER A 352 24.55 7.26 -11.82
C SER A 352 24.27 7.05 -10.33
N HIS A 353 23.01 7.15 -9.94
CA HIS A 353 22.45 6.91 -8.63
C HIS A 353 20.93 6.75 -8.81
N SER A 354 20.33 5.88 -8.03
CA SER A 354 18.88 5.69 -7.96
C SER A 354 18.42 5.82 -6.51
N PHE A 355 17.12 6.06 -6.32
CA PHE A 355 16.57 6.34 -4.99
C PHE A 355 15.50 5.32 -4.63
N ILE A 356 15.58 4.81 -3.39
CA ILE A 356 14.54 3.94 -2.85
C ILE A 356 13.44 4.84 -2.27
N SER A 357 12.22 4.63 -2.76
CA SER A 357 11.04 5.32 -2.25
C SER A 357 10.94 5.21 -0.73
N ILE A 358 10.44 6.27 -0.07
CA ILE A 358 10.31 6.44 1.38
C ILE A 358 11.66 6.63 2.10
N ASN A 359 12.66 5.81 1.77
CA ASN A 359 13.95 5.79 2.48
C ASN A 359 14.84 6.97 2.10
N ASP A 360 14.88 7.32 0.82
CA ASP A 360 15.80 8.34 0.29
C ASP A 360 15.12 9.70 0.04
N GLN A 361 13.97 9.97 0.69
CA GLN A 361 13.28 11.26 0.57
C GLN A 361 13.88 12.29 1.52
N CYS A 362 14.20 13.50 1.04
CA CYS A 362 14.71 14.54 1.94
C CYS A 362 14.47 15.99 1.47
N GLY A 363 14.85 16.94 2.34
CA GLY A 363 14.82 18.38 2.05
C GLY A 363 16.16 19.08 2.23
N SER A 364 17.26 18.34 2.40
CA SER A 364 18.60 18.88 2.62
C SER A 364 19.66 17.99 1.99
N TYR A 365 20.41 18.54 1.05
CA TYR A 365 21.33 17.80 0.17
C TYR A 365 22.51 18.72 -0.20
N SER A 366 23.64 18.12 -0.52
CA SER A 366 24.92 18.79 -0.75
C SER A 366 25.59 18.41 -2.08
N ARG A 367 25.17 17.28 -2.68
CA ARG A 367 25.61 16.75 -3.96
C ARG A 367 24.50 15.90 -4.59
N GLU A 368 24.66 15.60 -5.87
CA GLU A 368 23.80 14.62 -6.58
C GLU A 368 23.89 13.24 -5.92
N GLY A 369 22.77 12.51 -5.91
CA GLY A 369 22.64 11.20 -5.28
C GLY A 369 22.47 11.23 -3.77
N ASP A 370 22.33 12.39 -3.13
CA ASP A 370 22.11 12.46 -1.68
C ASP A 370 20.68 12.00 -1.30
N CYS A 371 19.66 12.44 -2.04
CA CYS A 371 18.25 12.11 -1.81
C CYS A 371 17.37 12.64 -2.96
N TYR A 372 16.14 12.14 -3.09
CA TYR A 372 15.13 12.74 -3.97
C TYR A 372 14.23 13.75 -3.23
N ASN A 373 13.70 14.70 -3.98
CA ASN A 373 12.82 15.78 -3.55
C ASN A 373 11.67 16.00 -4.56
N ARG A 374 10.77 16.93 -4.21
CA ARG A 374 9.62 17.37 -5.00
C ARG A 374 10.00 18.58 -5.85
N GLU A 375 10.14 18.38 -7.15
CA GLU A 375 10.41 19.41 -8.15
C GLU A 375 9.13 20.10 -8.58
N HIS A 376 8.96 21.37 -8.21
CA HIS A 376 7.90 22.24 -8.75
C HIS A 376 8.29 22.70 -10.15
N SER A 377 8.00 21.88 -11.17
CA SER A 377 8.35 22.19 -12.56
C SER A 377 7.77 23.54 -13.01
N PHE A 378 6.62 23.95 -12.47
CA PHE A 378 6.21 25.35 -12.45
C PHE A 378 6.56 25.96 -11.08
N PRO A 379 7.61 26.80 -10.95
CA PRO A 379 8.16 27.17 -9.65
C PRO A 379 7.14 27.83 -8.70
N LYS A 380 7.20 27.44 -7.42
CA LYS A 380 6.40 28.07 -6.34
C LYS A 380 6.50 29.58 -6.31
N SER A 381 7.70 30.11 -6.55
CA SER A 381 7.97 31.55 -6.57
C SER A 381 7.19 32.29 -7.67
N TRP A 382 6.75 31.59 -8.72
CA TRP A 382 5.96 32.19 -9.81
C TRP A 382 4.49 32.38 -9.42
N PHE A 383 3.90 31.49 -8.62
CA PHE A 383 2.49 31.58 -8.22
C PHE A 383 2.25 32.10 -6.79
N GLY A 384 3.30 32.59 -6.12
CA GLY A 384 3.17 33.28 -4.82
C GLY A 384 3.68 32.51 -3.60
N GLY A 385 4.40 31.40 -3.79
CA GLY A 385 5.05 30.64 -2.73
C GLY A 385 4.31 29.35 -2.35
N LYS A 386 4.19 29.07 -1.06
CA LYS A 386 3.53 27.86 -0.53
C LYS A 386 2.00 28.04 -0.48
N VAL A 387 1.39 28.27 -1.65
CA VAL A 387 -0.04 28.58 -1.79
C VAL A 387 -0.76 27.37 -2.36
N GLU A 388 -1.76 26.88 -1.63
CA GLU A 388 -2.62 25.78 -2.08
C GLU A 388 -3.73 26.27 -3.04
N PRO A 389 -4.15 25.43 -3.99
CA PRO A 389 -3.72 24.04 -4.17
C PRO A 389 -2.48 23.87 -5.08
N MET A 390 -1.99 24.95 -5.72
CA MET A 390 -0.84 24.88 -6.62
C MET A 390 0.41 24.26 -5.99
N ASN A 391 0.61 24.49 -4.69
CA ASN A 391 1.76 23.98 -3.96
C ASN A 391 1.77 22.45 -3.83
N SER A 392 0.61 21.79 -3.94
CA SER A 392 0.48 20.33 -3.79
C SER A 392 -0.07 19.60 -5.01
N ASP A 393 -0.30 20.31 -6.12
CA ASP A 393 -0.87 19.75 -7.34
C ASP A 393 0.13 18.84 -8.07
N VAL A 394 -0.15 17.53 -8.10
CA VAL A 394 0.80 16.53 -8.62
C VAL A 394 1.00 16.62 -10.13
N HIS A 395 0.15 17.31 -10.90
CA HIS A 395 0.35 17.43 -12.37
C HIS A 395 1.56 18.27 -12.78
N HIS A 396 2.19 19.02 -11.87
CA HIS A 396 3.44 19.74 -12.16
C HIS A 396 4.57 19.44 -11.18
N ILE A 397 4.35 18.58 -10.18
CA ILE A 397 5.35 18.27 -9.15
C ILE A 397 5.94 16.88 -9.38
N PHE A 398 7.19 16.81 -9.83
CA PHE A 398 7.87 15.56 -10.19
C PHE A 398 8.87 15.13 -9.11
N ALA A 399 9.12 13.83 -9.00
CA ALA A 399 10.24 13.35 -8.21
C ALA A 399 11.55 13.70 -8.91
N SER A 400 12.54 14.15 -8.14
CA SER A 400 13.78 14.71 -8.69
C SER A 400 14.95 14.61 -7.73
N ASP A 401 16.18 14.55 -8.22
CA ASP A 401 17.37 14.62 -7.37
C ASP A 401 17.37 15.97 -6.68
N GLY A 402 17.52 15.96 -5.35
CA GLY A 402 17.41 17.17 -4.55
C GLY A 402 18.43 18.24 -4.96
N TYR A 403 19.66 17.84 -5.24
CA TYR A 403 20.73 18.77 -5.61
C TYR A 403 20.52 19.36 -7.00
N VAL A 404 20.14 18.55 -8.00
CA VAL A 404 19.81 19.04 -9.35
C VAL A 404 18.59 19.96 -9.29
N ASN A 405 17.55 19.62 -8.52
CA ASN A 405 16.39 20.48 -8.25
C ASN A 405 16.83 21.84 -7.67
N ALA A 406 17.75 21.87 -6.70
CA ALA A 406 18.29 23.15 -6.23
C ALA A 406 19.12 23.92 -7.25
N LYS A 407 19.83 23.24 -8.16
CA LYS A 407 20.49 23.91 -9.31
C LYS A 407 19.45 24.52 -10.24
N ARG A 408 18.38 23.79 -10.52
CA ARG A 408 17.25 24.25 -11.35
C ARG A 408 16.55 25.47 -10.72
N GLY A 409 16.36 25.46 -9.41
CA GLY A 409 15.88 26.61 -8.64
C GLY A 409 14.53 27.14 -9.13
N SER A 410 14.50 28.38 -9.63
CA SER A 410 13.30 28.99 -10.23
C SER A 410 13.57 29.54 -11.64
N TYR A 411 14.65 29.08 -12.28
CA TYR A 411 15.02 29.52 -13.61
C TYR A 411 13.98 29.01 -14.62
N PRO A 412 13.69 29.79 -15.69
CA PRO A 412 12.89 29.30 -16.79
C PRO A 412 13.52 28.05 -17.41
N PHE A 413 12.68 27.12 -17.88
CA PHE A 413 13.16 26.09 -18.78
C PHE A 413 13.59 26.71 -20.12
N GLY A 414 14.62 26.14 -20.73
CA GLY A 414 15.11 26.54 -22.05
C GLY A 414 16.42 25.89 -22.44
N GLU A 415 16.66 25.77 -23.75
CA GLU A 415 17.87 25.14 -24.27
C GLU A 415 19.11 25.99 -23.91
N VAL A 416 20.14 25.34 -23.36
CA VAL A 416 21.35 25.98 -22.86
C VAL A 416 22.39 26.07 -23.99
N GLY A 417 22.80 27.29 -24.33
CA GLY A 417 23.87 27.52 -25.31
C GLY A 417 25.26 27.40 -24.70
N SER A 418 25.40 27.73 -23.40
CA SER A 418 26.65 27.60 -22.66
C SER A 418 26.36 27.18 -21.22
N ALA A 419 26.75 25.95 -20.88
CA ALA A 419 26.49 25.35 -19.58
C ALA A 419 27.45 25.87 -18.51
N SER A 420 26.90 26.31 -17.38
CA SER A 420 27.61 26.58 -16.13
C SER A 420 27.63 25.36 -15.20
N TYR A 421 26.73 24.41 -15.43
CA TYR A 421 26.60 23.15 -14.72
C TYR A 421 25.89 22.13 -15.63
N THR A 422 26.28 20.87 -15.50
CA THR A 422 25.66 19.71 -16.15
C THR A 422 25.52 18.61 -15.11
N SER A 423 24.32 18.05 -14.93
CA SER A 423 24.06 16.93 -14.01
C SER A 423 24.57 15.60 -14.58
N SER A 424 24.55 14.54 -13.77
CA SER A 424 24.91 13.18 -14.18
C SER A 424 24.07 12.64 -15.34
N ASN A 425 22.80 13.05 -15.44
CA ASN A 425 21.92 12.65 -16.54
C ASN A 425 22.07 13.49 -17.80
N GLY A 426 22.75 14.64 -17.71
CA GLY A 426 22.99 15.53 -18.85
C GLY A 426 22.08 16.76 -18.90
N SER A 427 21.21 16.96 -17.90
CA SER A 427 20.50 18.23 -17.72
C SER A 427 21.48 19.37 -17.45
N LYS A 428 21.18 20.59 -17.90
CA LYS A 428 22.12 21.72 -17.88
C LYS A 428 21.52 22.94 -17.22
N LEU A 429 22.35 23.71 -16.53
CA LEU A 429 22.05 25.08 -16.12
C LEU A 429 23.05 26.01 -16.79
N GLY A 430 22.57 27.07 -17.45
CA GLY A 430 23.48 28.00 -18.09
C GLY A 430 22.81 29.13 -18.86
N ALA A 431 23.60 29.83 -19.66
CA ALA A 431 23.09 30.89 -20.52
C ALA A 431 22.22 30.29 -21.62
N ALA A 432 21.03 30.87 -21.82
CA ALA A 432 20.12 30.49 -22.90
C ALA A 432 20.81 30.52 -24.26
N ARG A 433 20.46 29.55 -25.12
CA ARG A 433 20.98 29.53 -26.48
C ARG A 433 20.59 30.79 -27.24
N SER A 434 21.46 31.21 -28.16
CA SER A 434 21.13 32.30 -29.08
C SER A 434 19.89 31.94 -29.90
N GLY A 435 18.96 32.90 -30.03
CA GLY A 435 17.73 32.72 -30.78
C GLY A 435 16.57 32.10 -30.01
N LEU A 436 16.73 31.74 -28.73
CA LEU A 436 15.62 31.25 -27.91
C LEU A 436 14.51 32.30 -27.72
N GLY A 437 14.84 33.59 -27.79
CA GLY A 437 13.94 34.70 -27.44
C GLY A 437 14.02 35.14 -25.97
N TYR A 438 14.88 34.49 -25.19
CA TYR A 438 15.30 34.85 -23.85
C TYR A 438 16.83 34.70 -23.74
N SER A 439 17.50 35.60 -23.02
CA SER A 439 18.97 35.74 -23.05
C SER A 439 19.64 35.58 -21.69
N SER A 440 18.88 35.28 -20.64
CA SER A 440 19.42 35.06 -19.29
C SER A 440 19.57 33.56 -18.99
N THR A 441 19.83 33.23 -17.73
CA THR A 441 20.00 31.84 -17.29
C THR A 441 18.71 31.03 -17.43
N VAL A 442 18.85 29.83 -17.99
CA VAL A 442 17.80 28.81 -18.14
C VAL A 442 18.30 27.46 -17.63
N PHE A 443 17.36 26.58 -17.34
CA PHE A 443 17.63 25.16 -17.10
C PHE A 443 17.12 24.33 -18.27
N GLU A 444 17.93 23.40 -18.77
CA GLU A 444 17.60 22.48 -19.85
C GLU A 444 17.53 21.05 -19.28
N PRO A 445 16.35 20.44 -19.15
CA PRO A 445 16.25 19.00 -18.90
C PRO A 445 16.71 18.21 -20.13
N ILE A 446 17.00 16.92 -19.97
CA ILE A 446 17.29 16.04 -21.11
C ILE A 446 16.09 15.93 -22.06
N ASP A 447 16.36 15.54 -23.30
CA ASP A 447 15.34 15.52 -24.37
C ASP A 447 14.14 14.62 -24.06
N GLU A 448 14.36 13.50 -23.36
CA GLU A 448 13.33 12.52 -22.94
C GLU A 448 12.21 13.10 -22.07
N PHE A 449 12.43 14.22 -21.38
CA PHE A 449 11.44 14.78 -20.44
C PHE A 449 11.00 16.20 -20.80
N LYS A 450 11.41 16.70 -21.97
CA LYS A 450 11.06 18.06 -22.40
C LYS A 450 9.55 18.19 -22.64
N GLY A 451 8.93 17.16 -23.17
CA GLY A 451 7.49 17.01 -23.40
C GLY A 451 6.71 16.94 -22.08
N ASP A 452 7.16 16.13 -21.12
CA ASP A 452 6.56 16.04 -19.77
C ASP A 452 6.44 17.42 -19.14
N PHE A 453 7.54 18.17 -19.11
CA PHE A 453 7.55 19.52 -18.53
C PHE A 453 6.72 20.50 -19.36
N ALA A 454 6.66 20.35 -20.69
CA ALA A 454 5.80 21.19 -21.52
C ALA A 454 4.32 20.96 -21.22
N ARG A 455 3.88 19.70 -21.14
CA ARG A 455 2.49 19.33 -20.79
C ARG A 455 2.12 19.72 -19.36
N ALA A 456 3.04 19.66 -18.41
CA ALA A 456 2.84 20.21 -17.07
C ALA A 456 2.63 21.74 -17.08
N HIS A 457 3.36 22.47 -17.92
CA HIS A 457 3.17 23.92 -18.07
C HIS A 457 1.83 24.25 -18.73
N PHE A 458 1.45 23.53 -19.79
CA PHE A 458 0.14 23.71 -20.41
C PHE A 458 -1.00 23.40 -19.43
N TYR A 459 -0.87 22.35 -18.63
CA TYR A 459 -1.79 22.06 -17.53
C TYR A 459 -1.90 23.24 -16.55
N MET A 460 -0.77 23.78 -16.06
CA MET A 460 -0.79 24.93 -15.16
C MET A 460 -1.46 26.16 -15.78
N ALA A 461 -1.23 26.40 -17.08
CA ALA A 461 -1.85 27.49 -17.83
C ALA A 461 -3.37 27.36 -17.95
N THR A 462 -3.88 26.13 -17.98
CA THR A 462 -5.30 25.82 -18.21
C THR A 462 -6.04 25.60 -16.91
N ARG A 463 -5.53 24.77 -16.00
CA ARG A 463 -6.12 24.58 -14.67
C ARG A 463 -6.27 25.96 -14.00
N TYR A 464 -5.23 26.78 -13.96
CA TYR A 464 -5.28 28.04 -13.19
C TYR A 464 -5.62 29.27 -14.04
N GLN A 465 -6.39 29.09 -15.12
CA GLN A 465 -6.80 30.17 -16.03
C GLN A 465 -7.42 31.38 -15.29
N ASP A 466 -8.17 31.13 -14.22
CA ASP A 466 -8.81 32.14 -13.36
C ASP A 466 -7.83 32.97 -12.50
N ARG A 467 -6.57 32.52 -12.36
CA ARG A 467 -5.57 33.12 -11.44
C ARG A 467 -4.28 33.56 -12.12
N ILE A 468 -3.86 32.83 -13.16
CA ILE A 468 -2.49 32.89 -13.68
C ILE A 468 -2.09 34.25 -14.27
N ALA A 469 -3.05 35.03 -14.77
CA ALA A 469 -2.79 36.40 -15.24
C ALA A 469 -2.14 37.28 -14.14
N GLY A 470 -2.53 37.07 -12.87
CA GLY A 470 -1.99 37.80 -11.72
C GLY A 470 -0.57 37.38 -11.32
N TRP A 471 -0.06 36.27 -11.85
CA TRP A 471 1.20 35.68 -11.38
C TRP A 471 2.45 36.27 -12.03
N LYS A 472 2.30 36.98 -13.16
CA LYS A 472 3.41 37.54 -13.94
C LYS A 472 4.45 38.23 -13.09
N ASN A 473 4.03 39.06 -12.14
CA ASN A 473 4.93 39.95 -11.38
C ASN A 473 5.37 39.37 -10.03
N ASN A 474 5.08 38.11 -9.72
CA ASN A 474 5.46 37.49 -8.45
C ASN A 474 6.96 37.22 -8.33
N SER A 475 7.65 37.04 -9.46
CA SER A 475 9.12 36.88 -9.50
C SER A 475 9.69 37.33 -10.84
N THR A 476 10.98 37.68 -10.86
CA THR A 476 11.69 38.07 -12.08
C THR A 476 11.64 37.00 -13.17
N TYR A 477 11.80 35.72 -12.78
CA TYR A 477 11.76 34.60 -13.72
C TYR A 477 10.35 34.32 -14.23
N GLY A 478 9.34 34.41 -13.35
CA GLY A 478 7.94 34.35 -13.75
C GLY A 478 7.57 35.46 -14.74
N SER A 479 8.07 36.69 -14.54
CA SER A 479 7.84 37.82 -15.45
C SER A 479 8.45 37.62 -16.84
N ALA A 480 9.51 36.82 -16.95
CA ALA A 480 10.14 36.50 -18.23
C ALA A 480 9.34 35.45 -19.03
N VAL A 481 8.67 34.53 -18.34
CA VAL A 481 7.94 33.42 -18.94
C VAL A 481 6.47 33.76 -19.17
N LEU A 482 5.83 34.45 -18.23
CA LEU A 482 4.40 34.75 -18.25
C LEU A 482 4.11 36.10 -18.93
N ASP A 483 3.13 36.14 -19.83
CA ASP A 483 2.75 37.36 -20.55
C ASP A 483 1.77 38.24 -19.74
N GLY A 484 1.10 37.67 -18.73
CA GLY A 484 0.11 38.33 -17.87
C GLY A 484 -1.33 38.23 -18.38
N SER A 485 -1.59 37.41 -19.40
CA SER A 485 -2.93 37.10 -19.87
C SER A 485 -3.42 35.76 -19.31
N SER A 486 -4.73 35.60 -19.12
CA SER A 486 -5.33 34.29 -18.80
C SER A 486 -5.44 33.38 -20.03
N ASN A 487 -5.38 33.94 -21.24
CA ASN A 487 -5.56 33.21 -22.48
C ASN A 487 -4.24 32.57 -22.95
N GLN A 488 -3.30 33.39 -23.41
CA GLN A 488 -2.02 32.88 -23.93
C GLN A 488 -1.09 32.41 -22.81
N VAL A 489 -1.10 33.12 -21.66
CA VAL A 489 -0.30 32.85 -20.44
C VAL A 489 1.20 33.01 -20.61
N PHE A 490 1.77 32.42 -21.65
CA PHE A 490 3.19 32.40 -21.90
C PHE A 490 3.59 33.51 -22.86
N SER A 491 4.77 34.09 -22.64
CA SER A 491 5.45 34.92 -23.63
C SER A 491 5.71 34.12 -24.91
N SER A 492 5.80 34.81 -26.06
CA SER A 492 5.89 34.14 -27.37
C SER A 492 7.07 33.17 -27.47
N TRP A 493 8.20 33.49 -26.84
CA TRP A 493 9.39 32.64 -26.85
C TRP A 493 9.14 31.34 -26.07
N ALA A 494 8.57 31.45 -24.86
CA ALA A 494 8.29 30.30 -24.01
C ALA A 494 7.21 29.42 -24.63
N LEU A 495 6.14 30.02 -25.17
CA LEU A 495 5.09 29.27 -25.85
C LEU A 495 5.62 28.48 -27.05
N THR A 496 6.45 29.12 -27.89
CA THR A 496 7.05 28.47 -29.06
C THR A 496 7.91 27.27 -28.63
N MET A 497 8.73 27.45 -27.59
CA MET A 497 9.57 26.38 -27.05
C MET A 497 8.75 25.24 -26.46
N LEU A 498 7.75 25.53 -25.62
CA LEU A 498 6.90 24.49 -25.00
C LEU A 498 6.13 23.70 -26.06
N LEU A 499 5.59 24.35 -27.10
CA LEU A 499 4.94 23.67 -28.21
C LEU A 499 5.93 22.80 -29.01
N GLN A 500 7.15 23.28 -29.23
CA GLN A 500 8.19 22.52 -29.90
C GLN A 500 8.57 21.27 -29.07
N TRP A 501 8.79 21.42 -27.77
CA TRP A 501 9.14 20.33 -26.87
C TRP A 501 8.02 19.29 -26.80
N HIS A 502 6.76 19.72 -26.65
CA HIS A 502 5.59 18.84 -26.68
C HIS A 502 5.48 18.02 -27.98
N GLN A 503 5.88 18.58 -29.12
CA GLN A 503 5.86 17.87 -30.41
C GLN A 503 7.06 16.93 -30.59
N GLN A 504 8.23 17.30 -30.06
CA GLN A 504 9.48 16.55 -30.23
C GLN A 504 9.61 15.39 -29.25
N ASP A 505 8.94 15.50 -28.10
CA ASP A 505 8.86 14.48 -27.06
C ASP A 505 7.38 14.12 -26.82
N PRO A 506 6.84 13.15 -27.59
CA PRO A 506 5.44 12.72 -27.50
C PRO A 506 5.08 12.14 -26.14
N VAL A 507 3.78 11.99 -25.88
CA VAL A 507 3.29 11.39 -24.62
C VAL A 507 3.82 9.96 -24.47
N SER A 508 4.46 9.68 -23.34
CA SER A 508 4.99 8.36 -22.99
C SER A 508 3.99 7.53 -22.17
N GLN A 509 4.24 6.22 -22.05
CA GLN A 509 3.44 5.36 -21.17
C GLN A 509 3.58 5.79 -19.70
N ALA A 510 4.78 6.20 -19.27
CA ALA A 510 5.03 6.71 -17.92
C ALA A 510 4.16 7.93 -17.60
N GLU A 511 3.93 8.82 -18.57
CA GLU A 511 3.03 9.95 -18.38
C GLU A 511 1.56 9.55 -18.33
N ILE A 512 1.14 8.59 -19.15
CA ILE A 512 -0.25 8.07 -19.12
C ILE A 512 -0.54 7.47 -17.75
N ASP A 513 0.34 6.59 -17.27
CA ASP A 513 0.16 5.92 -15.98
C ASP A 513 0.20 6.92 -14.81
N ARG A 514 1.12 7.88 -14.87
CA ARG A 514 1.18 8.97 -13.88
C ARG A 514 -0.05 9.88 -13.93
N ASN A 515 -0.61 10.15 -15.12
CA ASN A 515 -1.82 10.95 -15.27
C ASN A 515 -3.05 10.21 -14.71
N ASN A 516 -3.09 8.89 -14.91
CA ASN A 516 -4.09 8.00 -14.33
C ASN A 516 -3.99 8.00 -12.79
N GLY A 517 -2.79 7.80 -12.24
CA GLY A 517 -2.55 7.89 -10.80
C GLY A 517 -2.87 9.27 -10.23
N ALA A 518 -2.59 10.35 -10.97
CA ALA A 518 -2.93 11.70 -10.55
C ALA A 518 -4.44 11.94 -10.51
N TYR A 519 -5.20 11.31 -11.42
CA TYR A 519 -6.66 11.31 -11.34
C TYR A 519 -7.17 10.59 -10.08
N SER A 520 -6.64 9.41 -9.77
CA SER A 520 -6.98 8.69 -8.52
C SER A 520 -6.58 9.49 -7.27
N HIS A 521 -5.45 10.22 -7.32
CA HIS A 521 -4.94 11.00 -6.20
C HIS A 521 -5.73 12.30 -5.94
N GLN A 522 -5.99 13.10 -6.97
CA GLN A 522 -6.57 14.45 -6.81
C GLN A 522 -7.82 14.71 -7.67
N GLY A 523 -8.35 13.72 -8.38
CA GLY A 523 -9.66 13.79 -9.03
C GLY A 523 -9.71 14.61 -10.32
N ASN A 524 -8.58 14.99 -10.91
CA ASN A 524 -8.53 15.67 -12.20
C ASN A 524 -7.40 15.13 -13.10
N ARG A 525 -7.58 15.27 -14.41
CA ARG A 525 -6.61 14.83 -15.43
C ARG A 525 -5.82 15.99 -16.02
N ASN A 526 -4.63 15.71 -16.56
CA ASN A 526 -3.91 16.60 -17.46
C ASN A 526 -4.41 16.39 -18.90
N PRO A 527 -5.15 17.35 -19.50
CA PRO A 527 -5.71 17.18 -20.83
C PRO A 527 -4.67 17.03 -21.93
N TYR A 528 -3.46 17.51 -21.70
CA TYR A 528 -2.39 17.49 -22.70
C TYR A 528 -1.64 16.16 -22.75
N ILE A 529 -1.86 15.29 -21.76
CA ILE A 529 -1.42 13.89 -21.78
C ILE A 529 -2.48 13.03 -22.47
N ASP A 530 -3.76 13.21 -22.12
CA ASP A 530 -4.86 12.42 -22.72
C ASP A 530 -5.14 12.79 -24.19
N HIS A 531 -5.05 14.07 -24.50
CA HIS A 531 -5.30 14.66 -25.82
C HIS A 531 -4.18 15.63 -26.19
N PRO A 532 -3.00 15.12 -26.58
CA PRO A 532 -1.86 15.96 -26.94
C PRO A 532 -2.16 16.94 -28.09
N GLU A 533 -3.14 16.66 -28.93
CA GLU A 533 -3.63 17.56 -29.98
C GLU A 533 -4.24 18.87 -29.44
N PHE A 534 -4.73 18.90 -28.19
CA PHE A 534 -5.31 20.11 -27.60
C PHE A 534 -4.30 21.25 -27.47
N ALA A 535 -3.00 20.96 -27.31
CA ALA A 535 -1.98 22.00 -27.26
C ALA A 535 -1.94 22.81 -28.57
N ALA A 536 -1.97 22.12 -29.72
CA ALA A 536 -2.03 22.77 -31.02
C ALA A 536 -3.37 23.48 -31.22
N LEU A 537 -4.50 22.83 -30.91
CA LEU A 537 -5.84 23.42 -31.10
C LEU A 537 -6.06 24.71 -30.30
N ILE A 538 -5.33 24.93 -29.21
CA ILE A 538 -5.44 26.13 -28.38
C ILE A 538 -4.47 27.24 -28.81
N TRP A 539 -3.23 26.89 -29.14
CA TRP A 539 -2.12 27.85 -29.27
C TRP A 539 -1.47 27.92 -30.67
N GLN A 540 -1.90 27.11 -31.64
CA GLN A 540 -1.47 27.16 -33.05
C GLN A 540 -2.68 27.41 -33.96
#